data_AF-A0A0Q8TC82-F1
#
_entry.id   AF-A0A0Q8TC82-F1
#
_cell.length_a   1.000
_cell.length_b   1.000
_cell.length_c   1.000
_cell.angle_alpha   90.00
_cell.angle_beta   90.00
_cell.angle_gamma   90.00
#
_symmetry.space_group_name_H-M   'P 1'
#
loop_
_entity.id
_entity.type
_entity.pdbx_description
1 polymer ?
#
loop_
_entity_poly.entity_id
_entity_poly.type
_entity_poly.pdbx_seq_one_letter_code
_entity_poly.pdbx_strand_id
1 'polypeptide(L)'
;MGTFAQAANFVSMHQSAHRIALSLPSGSSSYTFDTKVGFKEQYAPTGVTGCAIGFGTGGCAFPGGGSLSLPEFTGFQMQSQEFKIFIPAGTRSFLFSGYAAQTTQSAFVLRYGKEPTRVAPLSGAEYQAAQTGERIDSSFTRLINEDVDHFVVHDGGGTLRFVGGQLDANRSSTDQGKWLYVRQLSGAGLYDYQGALDVDMPKYAAGYAKISWTTSPFPDPVDAASPTTPTTPTTPTTPTTPTTPTIPTIPTTPTAPTTPGSVTTNVVSTAGQPLKLDITLTQTTADVAASEKTSVWIAARIPANGLFFTTDVWFFRKVDSWVQLGLPNPETVAYSSQITNAGTLKFTPTMDLTADDLRAFNVEIYFGFRNSNGSFVNKGKIW
;
A
#
# COMPACT_ATOMS: atom_id res chain seq x y z
N MET A 1 26.79 10.20 -0.70
CA MET A 1 25.73 9.41 -0.01
C MET A 1 24.65 9.12 -1.04
N GLY A 2 24.61 7.90 -1.58
CA GLY A 2 23.52 7.48 -2.46
C GLY A 2 22.29 7.24 -1.60
N THR A 3 21.23 8.03 -1.80
CA THR A 3 19.90 7.73 -1.28
C THR A 3 19.46 6.39 -1.86
N PHE A 4 19.46 5.34 -1.05
CA PHE A 4 18.73 4.13 -1.41
C PHE A 4 17.24 4.54 -1.43
N ALA A 5 16.71 4.73 -2.63
CA ALA A 5 15.29 4.97 -2.85
C ALA A 5 14.54 3.81 -2.18
N GLN A 6 13.71 4.13 -1.19
CA GLN A 6 12.74 3.19 -0.66
C GLN A 6 11.95 2.64 -1.85
N ALA A 7 12.02 1.33 -2.08
CA ALA A 7 11.26 0.70 -3.14
C ALA A 7 9.78 1.00 -2.91
N ALA A 8 9.13 1.61 -3.90
CA ALA A 8 7.71 1.92 -3.79
C ALA A 8 6.91 0.62 -3.68
N ASN A 9 5.95 0.57 -2.76
CA ASN A 9 5.12 -0.60 -2.51
C ASN A 9 3.66 -0.28 -2.87
N PHE A 10 3.41 -0.10 -4.17
CA PHE A 10 2.07 0.16 -4.68
C PHE A 10 1.15 -1.05 -4.52
N VAL A 11 0.17 -0.94 -3.62
CA VAL A 11 -0.84 -1.98 -3.40
C VAL A 11 -1.95 -1.86 -4.43
N SER A 12 -2.29 -2.96 -5.10
CA SER A 12 -3.45 -3.00 -5.99
C SER A 12 -4.74 -2.87 -5.18
N MET A 13 -5.58 -1.89 -5.53
CA MET A 13 -6.89 -1.73 -4.89
C MET A 13 -7.78 -2.95 -5.09
N HIS A 14 -7.59 -3.68 -6.19
CA HIS A 14 -8.35 -4.88 -6.51
C HIS A 14 -8.08 -6.05 -5.56
N GLN A 15 -7.02 -6.00 -4.74
CA GLN A 15 -6.79 -6.98 -3.68
C GLN A 15 -7.67 -6.76 -2.44
N SER A 16 -8.48 -5.69 -2.41
CA SER A 16 -9.52 -5.50 -1.41
C SER A 16 -10.83 -6.18 -1.84
N ALA A 17 -11.71 -6.47 -0.88
CA ALA A 17 -13.02 -7.05 -1.14
C ALA A 17 -14.00 -5.99 -1.63
N HIS A 18 -14.34 -6.06 -2.92
CA HIS A 18 -15.16 -5.09 -3.65
C HIS A 18 -16.63 -5.50 -3.62
N ARG A 19 -17.50 -4.64 -3.08
CA ARG A 19 -18.96 -4.87 -3.03
C ARG A 19 -19.64 -4.40 -4.32
N ILE A 20 -19.79 -5.31 -5.27
CA ILE A 20 -20.30 -5.02 -6.62
C ILE A 20 -21.81 -5.27 -6.66
N ALA A 21 -22.58 -4.32 -7.20
CA ALA A 21 -24.01 -4.50 -7.41
C ALA A 21 -24.27 -5.53 -8.51
N LEU A 22 -25.17 -6.48 -8.24
CA LEU A 22 -25.64 -7.46 -9.21
C LEU A 22 -26.75 -6.87 -10.08
N SER A 23 -26.96 -7.49 -11.25
CA SER A 23 -28.05 -7.10 -12.15
C SER A 23 -29.41 -7.29 -11.49
N LEU A 24 -30.26 -6.27 -11.56
CA LEU A 24 -31.63 -6.35 -11.09
C LEU A 24 -32.50 -7.08 -12.13
N PRO A 25 -33.39 -7.99 -11.69
CA PRO A 25 -34.52 -8.42 -12.50
C PRO A 25 -35.35 -7.22 -12.94
N SER A 26 -35.86 -7.26 -14.18
CA SER A 26 -36.76 -6.21 -14.69
C SER A 26 -37.92 -5.96 -13.73
N GLY A 27 -38.16 -4.70 -13.38
CA GLY A 27 -39.21 -4.30 -12.42
C GLY A 27 -38.83 -4.38 -10.94
N SER A 28 -37.60 -4.78 -10.59
CA SER A 28 -37.09 -4.72 -9.21
C SER A 28 -36.39 -3.40 -8.91
N SER A 29 -36.50 -2.91 -7.67
CA SER A 29 -35.77 -1.76 -7.13
C SER A 29 -34.76 -2.12 -6.04
N SER A 30 -34.67 -3.41 -5.66
CA SER A 30 -33.81 -3.87 -4.55
C SER A 30 -32.51 -4.48 -5.06
N TYR A 31 -31.40 -3.76 -4.86
CA TYR A 31 -30.06 -4.20 -5.25
C TYR A 31 -29.55 -5.34 -4.37
N THR A 32 -29.17 -6.44 -4.99
CA THR A 32 -28.31 -7.46 -4.39
C THR A 32 -26.86 -7.11 -4.71
N PHE A 33 -25.96 -7.42 -3.79
CA PHE A 33 -24.54 -7.15 -3.95
C PHE A 33 -23.77 -8.45 -3.80
N ASP A 34 -22.71 -8.58 -4.57
CA ASP A 34 -21.73 -9.65 -4.48
C ASP A 34 -20.38 -9.06 -4.11
N THR A 35 -19.60 -9.80 -3.31
CA THR A 35 -18.30 -9.35 -2.85
C THR A 35 -17.22 -10.14 -3.56
N LYS A 36 -16.40 -9.44 -4.35
CA LYS A 36 -15.34 -10.08 -5.15
C LYS A 36 -13.97 -9.52 -4.84
N VAL A 37 -12.94 -10.34 -4.97
CA VAL A 37 -11.54 -9.94 -4.75
C VAL A 37 -10.74 -10.29 -6.02
N GLY A 38 -9.81 -9.42 -6.41
CA GLY A 38 -9.01 -9.54 -7.61
C GLY A 38 -9.72 -8.98 -8.84
N PHE A 39 -8.98 -8.25 -9.67
CA PHE A 39 -9.50 -7.60 -10.87
C PHE A 39 -10.16 -8.61 -11.82
N LYS A 40 -9.59 -9.83 -11.90
CA LYS A 40 -10.10 -10.90 -12.76
C LYS A 40 -11.57 -11.19 -12.47
N GLU A 41 -11.93 -11.36 -11.20
CA GLU A 41 -13.31 -11.71 -10.82
C GLU A 41 -14.22 -10.49 -10.74
N GLN A 42 -13.68 -9.36 -10.27
CA GLN A 42 -14.41 -8.10 -10.15
C GLN A 42 -14.89 -7.57 -11.50
N TYR A 43 -14.07 -7.72 -12.54
CA TYR A 43 -14.32 -7.14 -13.86
C TYR A 43 -14.11 -8.18 -14.95
N ALA A 44 -14.65 -9.39 -14.80
CA ALA A 44 -14.73 -10.33 -15.92
C ALA A 44 -15.72 -9.78 -16.97
N PRO A 45 -15.39 -9.74 -18.28
CA PRO A 45 -16.26 -9.24 -19.34
C PRO A 45 -17.44 -10.20 -19.58
N THR A 46 -18.40 -10.19 -18.65
CA THR A 46 -19.62 -11.01 -18.65
C THR A 46 -20.83 -10.11 -18.92
N GLY A 47 -21.78 -10.54 -19.74
CA GLY A 47 -22.99 -9.76 -20.07
C GLY A 47 -23.29 -9.66 -21.57
N VAL A 48 -24.32 -8.89 -21.92
CA VAL A 48 -24.77 -8.60 -23.30
C VAL A 48 -24.17 -7.29 -23.81
N THR A 49 -23.89 -7.23 -25.11
CA THR A 49 -23.39 -6.03 -25.81
C THR A 49 -24.26 -4.81 -25.52
N GLY A 50 -23.66 -3.73 -25.00
CA GLY A 50 -24.34 -2.48 -24.67
C GLY A 50 -24.63 -2.27 -23.18
N CYS A 51 -24.38 -3.26 -22.31
CA CYS A 51 -24.57 -3.15 -20.87
C CYS A 51 -23.24 -3.13 -20.09
N ALA A 52 -23.23 -2.30 -19.04
CA ALA A 52 -22.20 -2.16 -18.04
C ALA A 52 -22.07 -3.42 -17.16
N ILE A 53 -20.86 -3.76 -16.72
CA ILE A 53 -20.64 -4.68 -15.60
C ILE A 53 -20.57 -3.83 -14.33
N GLY A 54 -21.60 -3.93 -13.47
CA GLY A 54 -21.63 -3.29 -12.15
C GLY A 54 -22.78 -2.30 -11.88
N PHE A 55 -23.64 -1.99 -12.86
CA PHE A 55 -24.87 -1.24 -12.59
C PHE A 55 -25.98 -1.65 -13.55
N GLY A 56 -27.06 -2.22 -13.03
CA GLY A 56 -28.20 -2.70 -13.80
C GLY A 56 -29.50 -2.19 -13.24
N THR A 57 -29.84 -0.93 -13.53
CA THR A 57 -31.24 -0.50 -13.64
C THR A 57 -31.59 -0.49 -15.12
N GLY A 58 -32.81 -0.91 -15.45
CA GLY A 58 -33.34 -0.75 -16.81
C GLY A 58 -33.24 0.71 -17.24
N GLY A 59 -32.37 0.98 -18.22
CA GLY A 59 -31.99 2.32 -18.63
C GLY A 59 -30.56 2.64 -18.18
N CYS A 60 -29.63 2.62 -19.14
CA CYS A 60 -28.24 3.05 -18.98
C CYS A 60 -28.19 4.36 -18.18
N ALA A 61 -27.74 4.29 -16.93
CA ALA A 61 -27.62 5.51 -16.12
C ALA A 61 -26.43 6.40 -16.51
N PHE A 62 -25.77 6.13 -17.65
CA PHE A 62 -25.12 7.11 -18.53
C PHE A 62 -25.31 6.63 -20.00
N PRO A 63 -25.62 7.51 -20.96
CA PRO A 63 -26.13 7.09 -22.27
C PRO A 63 -25.03 6.47 -23.14
N GLY A 64 -24.97 5.14 -23.13
CA GLY A 64 -24.37 4.32 -24.19
C GLY A 64 -22.91 3.96 -23.99
N GLY A 65 -22.63 2.65 -23.82
CA GLY A 65 -21.29 2.12 -24.07
C GLY A 65 -20.63 1.28 -22.99
N GLY A 66 -21.34 0.58 -22.10
CA GLY A 66 -20.70 -0.35 -21.16
C GLY A 66 -19.84 0.33 -20.09
N SER A 67 -20.43 0.64 -18.94
CA SER A 67 -19.70 1.19 -17.80
C SER A 67 -19.13 0.07 -16.88
N LEU A 68 -18.02 0.31 -16.19
CA LEU A 68 -17.56 -0.49 -15.05
C LEU A 68 -17.60 0.41 -13.82
N SER A 69 -18.50 0.17 -12.88
CA SER A 69 -18.47 0.90 -11.60
C SER A 69 -17.32 0.34 -10.76
N LEU A 70 -16.39 1.19 -10.31
CA LEU A 70 -15.62 0.85 -9.11
C LEU A 70 -16.61 0.89 -7.95
N PRO A 71 -16.68 -0.16 -7.12
CA PRO A 71 -17.69 -0.23 -6.08
C PRO A 71 -17.55 0.90 -5.07
N GLU A 72 -18.68 1.25 -4.44
CA GLU A 72 -18.72 2.20 -3.34
C GLU A 72 -18.26 1.47 -2.07
N PHE A 73 -17.18 1.93 -1.45
CA PHE A 73 -16.68 1.37 -0.19
C PHE A 73 -17.00 2.27 0.97
N THR A 74 -18.28 2.38 1.30
CA THR A 74 -18.70 3.11 2.49
C THR A 74 -18.09 2.47 3.75
N GLY A 75 -17.33 3.27 4.51
CA GLY A 75 -16.63 2.90 5.73
C GLY A 75 -15.22 2.31 5.55
N PHE A 76 -14.70 2.16 4.32
CA PHE A 76 -13.36 1.61 4.12
C PHE A 76 -12.31 2.74 4.10
N GLN A 77 -11.33 2.64 4.99
CA GLN A 77 -10.18 3.54 5.01
C GLN A 77 -8.99 2.88 4.30
N MET A 78 -8.50 3.51 3.24
CA MET A 78 -7.24 3.13 2.61
C MET A 78 -6.08 3.34 3.57
N GLN A 79 -5.49 2.24 4.01
CA GLN A 79 -4.32 2.22 4.91
C GLN A 79 -3.00 2.45 4.16
N SER A 80 -2.99 2.24 2.84
CA SER A 80 -1.79 2.38 2.00
C SER A 80 -1.69 3.79 1.43
N GLN A 81 -0.55 4.45 1.68
CA GLN A 81 -0.19 5.73 1.06
C GLN A 81 0.18 5.57 -0.43
N GLU A 82 0.46 4.35 -0.88
CA GLU A 82 0.80 4.04 -2.27
C GLU A 82 -0.13 2.93 -2.77
N PHE A 83 -0.90 3.23 -3.81
CA PHE A 83 -1.85 2.28 -4.37
C PHE A 83 -2.00 2.42 -5.86
N LYS A 84 -2.56 1.39 -6.49
CA LYS A 84 -2.76 1.35 -7.94
C LYS A 84 -4.11 0.77 -8.34
N ILE A 85 -4.62 1.27 -9.45
CA ILE A 85 -5.90 0.89 -10.05
C ILE A 85 -5.64 0.50 -11.49
N PHE A 86 -6.18 -0.63 -11.94
CA PHE A 86 -6.02 -1.02 -13.33
C PHE A 86 -7.09 -0.37 -14.20
N ILE A 87 -6.65 0.41 -15.20
CA ILE A 87 -7.53 1.01 -16.21
C ILE A 87 -7.41 0.13 -17.46
N PRO A 88 -8.45 -0.63 -17.83
CA PRO A 88 -8.34 -1.61 -18.91
C PRO A 88 -8.29 -0.95 -20.30
N ALA A 89 -7.94 -1.76 -21.30
CA ALA A 89 -8.11 -1.36 -22.70
C ALA A 89 -9.58 -1.09 -23.01
N GLY A 90 -9.85 -0.23 -23.98
CA GLY A 90 -11.21 0.17 -24.32
C GLY A 90 -11.79 1.27 -23.43
N THR A 91 -11.09 1.75 -22.39
CA THR A 91 -11.61 2.83 -21.53
C THR A 91 -11.78 4.13 -22.30
N ARG A 92 -12.99 4.70 -22.27
CA ARG A 92 -13.40 5.96 -22.90
C ARG A 92 -13.45 7.11 -21.92
N SER A 93 -13.96 6.86 -20.72
CA SER A 93 -13.96 7.82 -19.61
C SER A 93 -13.57 7.12 -18.31
N PHE A 94 -12.99 7.89 -17.39
CA PHE A 94 -12.65 7.40 -16.06
C PHE A 94 -12.92 8.48 -15.03
N LEU A 95 -13.70 8.13 -14.03
CA LEU A 95 -13.94 8.90 -12.83
C LEU A 95 -13.37 8.13 -11.64
N PHE A 96 -12.60 8.82 -10.80
CA PHE A 96 -12.14 8.29 -9.52
C PHE A 96 -12.16 9.40 -8.48
N SER A 97 -12.77 9.12 -7.34
CA SER A 97 -12.88 10.03 -6.21
C SER A 97 -12.77 9.27 -4.90
N GLY A 98 -12.45 9.98 -3.83
CA GLY A 98 -12.54 9.48 -2.47
C GLY A 98 -12.83 10.60 -1.50
N TYR A 99 -12.89 10.28 -0.22
CA TYR A 99 -13.18 11.23 0.84
C TYR A 99 -11.92 11.48 1.66
N ALA A 100 -11.54 12.74 1.81
CA ALA A 100 -10.42 13.14 2.66
C ALA A 100 -10.94 13.55 4.05
N ALA A 101 -10.16 13.26 5.10
CA ALA A 101 -10.49 13.70 6.45
C ALA A 101 -10.72 15.21 6.50
N GLN A 102 -11.65 15.64 7.35
CA GLN A 102 -11.86 17.06 7.59
C GLN A 102 -10.58 17.72 8.12
N THR A 103 -10.45 19.03 7.85
CA THR A 103 -9.36 19.89 8.35
C THR A 103 -7.94 19.43 8.00
N THR A 104 -7.78 18.55 7.00
CA THR A 104 -6.47 18.00 6.62
C THR A 104 -6.14 18.30 5.17
N GLN A 105 -5.16 19.18 4.93
CA GLN A 105 -4.60 19.36 3.60
C GLN A 105 -3.97 18.05 3.11
N SER A 106 -4.39 17.60 1.93
CA SER A 106 -3.95 16.34 1.35
C SER A 106 -3.39 16.60 -0.04
N ALA A 107 -2.26 15.96 -0.36
CA ALA A 107 -1.63 16.05 -1.67
C ALA A 107 -1.31 14.65 -2.18
N PHE A 108 -1.58 14.43 -3.45
CA PHE A 108 -1.37 13.18 -4.15
C PHE A 108 -0.66 13.43 -5.47
N VAL A 109 0.11 12.43 -5.90
CA VAL A 109 0.73 12.38 -7.21
C VAL A 109 0.28 11.12 -7.93
N LEU A 110 -0.13 11.30 -9.19
CA LEU A 110 -0.67 10.27 -10.05
C LEU A 110 0.20 10.11 -11.29
N ARG A 111 0.35 8.87 -11.75
CA ARG A 111 1.00 8.58 -13.03
C ARG A 111 0.46 7.31 -13.66
N TYR A 112 0.28 7.34 -14.98
CA TYR A 112 -0.30 6.23 -15.74
C TYR A 112 0.78 5.39 -16.42
N GLY A 113 0.70 4.08 -16.21
CA GLY A 113 1.62 3.09 -16.77
C GLY A 113 2.96 2.95 -16.07
N LYS A 114 3.27 3.79 -15.08
CA LYS A 114 4.46 3.68 -14.22
C LYS A 114 4.32 4.49 -12.95
N GLU A 115 5.19 4.21 -12.00
CA GLU A 115 5.22 4.85 -10.69
C GLU A 115 5.56 6.35 -10.79
N PRO A 116 4.91 7.21 -9.97
CA PRO A 116 5.28 8.60 -9.79
C PRO A 116 6.73 8.77 -9.32
N THR A 117 7.39 9.80 -9.84
CA THR A 117 8.77 10.12 -9.42
C THR A 117 8.82 10.95 -8.15
N ARG A 118 7.79 11.76 -7.87
CA ARG A 118 7.71 12.58 -6.66
C ARG A 118 7.49 11.70 -5.42
N VAL A 119 8.35 11.90 -4.42
CA VAL A 119 8.24 11.28 -3.08
C VAL A 119 8.09 12.31 -1.96
N ALA A 120 8.64 13.51 -2.15
CA ALA A 120 8.61 14.57 -1.12
C ALA A 120 7.25 15.27 -1.06
N PRO A 121 6.81 15.75 0.12
CA PRO A 121 5.65 16.62 0.26
C PRO A 121 5.75 17.85 -0.65
N LEU A 122 4.61 18.41 -1.06
CA LEU A 122 4.59 19.67 -1.80
C LEU A 122 4.92 20.83 -0.86
N SER A 123 5.74 21.78 -1.34
CA SER A 123 5.87 23.10 -0.70
C SER A 123 4.56 23.88 -0.81
N GLY A 124 4.38 24.92 0.01
CA GLY A 124 3.19 25.76 -0.05
C GLY A 124 2.94 26.36 -1.45
N ALA A 125 4.00 26.77 -2.15
CA ALA A 125 3.89 27.29 -3.51
C ALA A 125 3.51 26.22 -4.54
N GLU A 126 4.11 25.02 -4.47
CA GLU A 126 3.74 23.89 -5.34
C GLU A 126 2.29 23.46 -5.11
N TYR A 127 1.85 23.44 -3.85
CA TYR A 127 0.48 23.09 -3.50
C TYR A 127 -0.53 24.09 -4.10
N GLN A 128 -0.29 25.40 -3.94
CA GLN A 128 -1.14 26.45 -4.50
C GLN A 128 -1.14 26.43 -6.04
N ALA A 129 0.00 26.12 -6.66
CA ALA A 129 0.08 25.94 -8.11
C ALA A 129 -0.72 24.71 -8.58
N ALA A 130 -0.64 23.59 -7.86
CA ALA A 130 -1.41 22.38 -8.16
C ALA A 130 -2.92 22.64 -8.02
N GLN A 131 -3.33 23.38 -6.99
CA GLN A 131 -4.72 23.75 -6.75
C GLN A 131 -5.28 24.65 -7.85
N THR A 132 -4.59 25.73 -8.18
CA THR A 132 -5.03 26.69 -9.21
C THR A 132 -4.96 26.10 -10.63
N GLY A 133 -4.06 25.13 -10.85
CA GLY A 133 -3.88 24.42 -12.11
C GLY A 133 -4.76 23.17 -12.26
N GLU A 134 -5.66 22.89 -11.32
CA GLU A 134 -6.48 21.69 -11.34
C GLU A 134 -7.41 21.67 -12.56
N ARG A 135 -7.48 20.53 -13.25
CA ARG A 135 -8.29 20.34 -14.46
C ARG A 135 -9.01 19.01 -14.46
N ILE A 136 -9.91 18.82 -13.49
CA ILE A 136 -10.61 17.54 -13.25
C ILE A 136 -11.22 16.99 -14.54
N ASP A 137 -11.95 17.81 -15.32
CA ASP A 137 -12.70 17.34 -16.50
C ASP A 137 -11.82 16.88 -17.68
N SER A 138 -10.53 17.23 -17.67
CA SER A 138 -9.56 16.80 -18.68
C SER A 138 -8.46 15.91 -18.09
N SER A 139 -8.51 15.63 -16.79
CA SER A 139 -7.43 14.98 -16.06
C SER A 139 -7.17 13.58 -16.60
N PHE A 140 -8.20 12.82 -16.99
CA PHE A 140 -8.03 11.49 -17.59
C PHE A 140 -7.28 11.55 -18.92
N THR A 141 -7.67 12.46 -19.82
CA THR A 141 -7.03 12.66 -21.13
C THR A 141 -5.58 13.10 -20.96
N ARG A 142 -5.33 14.04 -20.04
CA ARG A 142 -3.97 14.49 -19.71
C ARG A 142 -3.13 13.34 -19.16
N LEU A 143 -3.66 12.60 -18.19
CA LEU A 143 -2.98 11.47 -17.55
C LEU A 143 -2.57 10.38 -18.56
N ILE A 144 -3.36 10.17 -19.62
CA ILE A 144 -3.05 9.19 -20.68
C ILE A 144 -2.03 9.73 -21.70
N ASN A 145 -2.05 11.03 -21.97
CA ASN A 145 -1.27 11.65 -23.05
C ASN A 145 0.05 12.26 -22.57
N GLU A 146 0.10 12.71 -21.32
CA GLU A 146 1.25 13.37 -20.71
C GLU A 146 2.05 12.34 -19.91
N ASP A 147 3.35 12.28 -20.15
CA ASP A 147 4.26 11.42 -19.38
C ASP A 147 4.90 12.17 -18.22
N VAL A 148 4.06 12.77 -17.36
CA VAL A 148 4.49 13.60 -16.23
C VAL A 148 3.76 13.19 -14.94
N ASP A 149 4.27 13.66 -13.80
CA ASP A 149 3.60 13.50 -12.51
C ASP A 149 2.41 14.48 -12.45
N HIS A 150 1.20 13.95 -12.21
CA HIS A 150 -0.02 14.74 -12.07
C HIS A 150 -0.36 14.95 -10.60
N PHE A 151 -0.48 16.21 -10.18
CA PHE A 151 -0.80 16.54 -8.79
C PHE A 151 -2.29 16.73 -8.57
N VAL A 152 -2.79 16.18 -7.46
CA VAL A 152 -4.14 16.38 -6.96
C VAL A 152 -4.02 16.84 -5.51
N VAL A 153 -4.66 17.95 -5.17
CA VAL A 153 -4.60 18.56 -3.84
C VAL A 153 -6.00 18.86 -3.32
N HIS A 154 -6.18 18.86 -2.00
CA HIS A 154 -7.47 19.14 -1.37
C HIS A 154 -7.30 19.78 0.00
N ASP A 155 -7.99 20.89 0.25
CA ASP A 155 -7.89 21.71 1.47
C ASP A 155 -8.63 21.15 2.71
N GLY A 156 -8.76 19.83 2.78
CA GLY A 156 -9.47 19.14 3.87
C GLY A 156 -11.00 19.16 3.74
N GLY A 157 -11.60 18.03 4.13
CA GLY A 157 -13.05 17.79 4.27
C GLY A 157 -13.82 17.67 2.97
N GLY A 158 -14.35 16.49 2.68
CA GLY A 158 -15.28 16.28 1.56
C GLY A 158 -14.75 15.33 0.49
N THR A 159 -15.46 15.33 -0.64
CA THR A 159 -15.14 14.52 -1.80
C THR A 159 -13.96 15.11 -2.57
N LEU A 160 -12.84 14.40 -2.54
CA LEU A 160 -11.69 14.61 -3.41
C LEU A 160 -11.88 13.86 -4.72
N ARG A 161 -11.79 14.56 -5.86
CA ARG A 161 -11.80 13.96 -7.19
C ARG A 161 -10.38 13.82 -7.69
N PHE A 162 -9.94 12.58 -7.90
CA PHE A 162 -8.60 12.27 -8.40
C PHE A 162 -8.52 12.41 -9.91
N VAL A 163 -9.49 11.80 -10.59
CA VAL A 163 -9.54 11.74 -12.04
C VAL A 163 -10.97 11.89 -12.50
N GLY A 164 -11.15 12.61 -13.59
CA GLY A 164 -12.40 12.80 -14.29
C GLY A 164 -12.14 13.05 -15.77
N GLY A 165 -13.19 12.92 -16.57
CA GLY A 165 -13.17 13.27 -17.97
C GLY A 165 -13.21 12.08 -18.92
N GLN A 166 -13.43 12.43 -20.18
CA GLN A 166 -13.51 11.52 -21.30
C GLN A 166 -12.35 11.79 -22.25
N LEU A 167 -11.86 10.73 -22.89
CA LEU A 167 -10.92 10.86 -23.99
C LEU A 167 -11.54 11.67 -25.12
N ASP A 168 -10.71 12.49 -25.76
CA ASP A 168 -11.15 13.37 -26.84
C ASP A 168 -11.65 12.60 -28.07
N ALA A 169 -12.26 13.32 -29.02
CA ALA A 169 -12.78 12.72 -30.26
C ALA A 169 -11.70 12.02 -31.10
N ASN A 170 -10.42 12.38 -30.94
CA ASN A 170 -9.30 11.77 -31.66
C ASN A 170 -8.90 10.42 -31.07
N ARG A 171 -9.26 10.15 -29.80
CA ARG A 171 -8.94 8.91 -29.10
C ARG A 171 -10.22 8.31 -28.53
N SER A 172 -10.94 7.55 -29.36
CA SER A 172 -12.24 6.98 -28.98
C SER A 172 -12.18 6.07 -27.73
N SER A 173 -11.03 5.48 -27.40
CA SER A 173 -10.79 4.67 -26.20
C SER A 173 -9.29 4.42 -25.97
N THR A 174 -8.89 3.91 -24.79
CA THR A 174 -7.53 3.37 -24.57
C THR A 174 -7.27 2.14 -25.45
N ASP A 175 -6.02 1.97 -25.88
CA ASP A 175 -5.59 0.83 -26.72
C ASP A 175 -5.08 -0.36 -25.90
N GLN A 176 -4.61 -0.09 -24.68
CA GLN A 176 -4.01 -1.07 -23.77
C GLN A 176 -4.50 -0.81 -22.34
N GLY A 177 -4.53 -1.86 -21.54
CA GLY A 177 -4.75 -1.73 -20.10
C GLY A 177 -3.45 -1.38 -19.39
N LYS A 178 -3.48 -0.41 -18.48
CA LYS A 178 -2.33 -0.04 -17.66
C LYS A 178 -2.76 0.34 -16.25
N TRP A 179 -1.81 0.22 -15.32
CA TRP A 179 -1.97 0.68 -13.95
C TRP A 179 -1.90 2.20 -13.86
N LEU A 180 -2.86 2.80 -13.17
CA LEU A 180 -2.74 4.13 -12.60
C LEU A 180 -2.13 3.98 -11.21
N TYR A 181 -0.98 4.60 -11.00
CA TYR A 181 -0.28 4.62 -9.73
C TYR A 181 -0.60 5.93 -9.01
N VAL A 182 -0.96 5.84 -7.74
CA VAL A 182 -1.31 6.97 -6.88
C VAL A 182 -0.48 6.90 -5.61
N ARG A 183 0.28 7.97 -5.35
CA ARG A 183 1.04 8.14 -4.11
C ARG A 183 0.51 9.35 -3.36
N GLN A 184 0.21 9.15 -2.09
CA GLN A 184 -0.06 10.21 -1.15
C GLN A 184 1.25 10.84 -0.69
N LEU A 185 1.38 12.15 -0.90
CA LEU A 185 2.54 12.95 -0.50
C LEU A 185 2.34 13.59 0.88
N SER A 186 1.08 13.89 1.25
CA SER A 186 0.71 14.43 2.56
C SER A 186 -0.77 14.19 2.86
N GLY A 187 -1.15 14.40 4.13
CA GLY A 187 -2.53 14.32 4.61
C GLY A 187 -2.86 13.01 5.32
N ALA A 188 -4.13 12.86 5.68
CA ALA A 188 -4.67 11.65 6.32
C ALA A 188 -5.10 10.61 5.27
N GLY A 189 -5.29 9.36 5.70
CA GLY A 189 -5.77 8.30 4.81
C GLY A 189 -7.11 8.65 4.14
N LEU A 190 -7.32 8.11 2.94
CA LEU A 190 -8.57 8.28 2.20
C LEU A 190 -9.64 7.34 2.74
N TYR A 191 -10.88 7.83 2.77
CA TYR A 191 -12.10 7.09 3.06
C TYR A 191 -12.93 6.96 1.79
N ASP A 192 -13.86 6.01 1.77
CA ASP A 192 -15.02 6.01 0.88
C ASP A 192 -14.69 6.35 -0.58
N TYR A 193 -13.74 5.60 -1.16
CA TYR A 193 -13.41 5.76 -2.56
C TYR A 193 -14.48 5.13 -3.45
N GLN A 194 -14.64 5.74 -4.62
CA GLN A 194 -15.59 5.35 -5.65
C GLN A 194 -15.03 5.72 -7.02
N GLY A 195 -15.57 5.11 -8.06
CA GLY A 195 -15.23 5.51 -9.41
C GLY A 195 -16.05 4.77 -10.45
N ALA A 196 -15.83 5.13 -11.70
CA ALA A 196 -16.50 4.51 -12.82
C ALA A 196 -15.60 4.60 -14.06
N LEU A 197 -15.61 3.56 -14.86
CA LEU A 197 -15.04 3.54 -16.20
C LEU A 197 -16.21 3.47 -17.19
N ASP A 198 -16.08 4.09 -18.35
CA ASP A 198 -16.88 3.75 -19.53
C ASP A 198 -15.97 3.04 -20.52
N VAL A 199 -16.38 1.92 -21.11
CA VAL A 199 -15.50 1.07 -21.91
C VAL A 199 -16.10 0.65 -23.25
N ASP A 200 -15.36 0.82 -24.34
CA ASP A 200 -15.63 0.14 -25.60
C ASP A 200 -15.60 -1.39 -25.39
N MET A 201 -16.78 -2.00 -25.26
CA MET A 201 -16.92 -3.41 -24.86
C MET A 201 -16.13 -4.40 -25.75
N PRO A 202 -16.17 -4.31 -27.09
CA PRO A 202 -15.32 -5.15 -27.94
C PRO A 202 -13.83 -5.01 -27.64
N LYS A 203 -13.31 -3.78 -27.53
CA LYS A 203 -11.89 -3.54 -27.22
C LYS A 203 -11.54 -3.99 -25.80
N TYR A 204 -12.43 -3.77 -24.85
CA TYR A 204 -12.27 -4.20 -23.48
C TYR A 204 -12.19 -5.72 -23.37
N ALA A 205 -13.14 -6.46 -23.95
CA ALA A 205 -13.11 -7.92 -23.95
C ALA A 205 -11.84 -8.48 -24.62
N ALA A 206 -11.44 -7.89 -25.77
CA ALA A 206 -10.22 -8.27 -26.46
C ALA A 206 -8.95 -7.95 -25.66
N GLY A 207 -8.92 -6.83 -24.93
CA GLY A 207 -7.83 -6.44 -24.04
C GLY A 207 -7.77 -7.32 -22.79
N TYR A 208 -8.92 -7.61 -22.18
CA TYR A 208 -9.03 -8.46 -21.00
C TYR A 208 -8.50 -9.87 -21.27
N ALA A 209 -8.83 -10.46 -22.42
CA ALA A 209 -8.32 -11.76 -22.83
C ALA A 209 -6.80 -11.81 -22.99
N LYS A 210 -6.14 -10.66 -23.15
CA LYS A 210 -4.67 -10.52 -23.27
C LYS A 210 -3.99 -10.20 -21.94
N ILE A 211 -4.74 -10.00 -20.86
CA ILE A 211 -4.15 -9.72 -19.55
C ILE A 211 -3.39 -10.96 -19.09
N SER A 212 -2.12 -10.77 -18.77
CA SER A 212 -1.34 -11.71 -17.98
C SER A 212 -1.72 -11.53 -16.51
N TRP A 213 -1.98 -12.63 -15.81
CA TRP A 213 -2.49 -12.63 -14.44
C TRP A 213 -1.41 -13.01 -13.43
N THR A 214 -1.47 -12.45 -12.22
CA THR A 214 -0.68 -12.94 -11.08
C THR A 214 -1.13 -14.34 -10.66
N THR A 215 -0.24 -15.08 -9.98
CA THR A 215 -0.52 -16.44 -9.46
C THR A 215 -1.20 -16.44 -8.09
N SER A 216 -1.85 -15.33 -7.70
CA SER A 216 -2.58 -15.18 -6.45
C SER A 216 -3.93 -15.91 -6.50
N PRO A 217 -4.51 -16.35 -5.36
CA PRO A 217 -5.92 -16.76 -5.28
C PRO A 217 -6.90 -15.69 -5.80
N PHE A 218 -6.49 -14.43 -5.79
CA PHE A 218 -7.24 -13.29 -6.31
C PHE A 218 -6.44 -12.60 -7.43
N PRO A 219 -6.52 -13.08 -8.67
CA PRO A 219 -5.60 -12.64 -9.73
C PRO A 219 -5.83 -11.20 -10.15
N ASP A 220 -4.72 -10.47 -10.30
CA ASP A 220 -4.64 -9.13 -10.88
C ASP A 220 -3.77 -9.12 -12.13
N PRO A 221 -3.87 -8.09 -12.99
CA PRO A 221 -2.92 -7.87 -14.07
C PRO A 221 -1.49 -7.78 -13.53
N VAL A 222 -0.55 -8.50 -14.13
CA VAL A 222 0.87 -8.28 -13.80
C VAL A 222 1.28 -6.88 -14.19
N ASP A 223 2.16 -6.24 -13.40
CA ASP A 223 2.77 -4.98 -13.82
C ASP A 223 3.58 -5.22 -15.11
N ALA A 224 3.35 -4.40 -16.13
CA ALA A 224 4.27 -4.35 -17.25
C ALA A 224 5.62 -3.82 -16.72
N ALA A 225 6.73 -4.49 -17.04
CA ALA A 225 8.05 -4.00 -16.65
C ALA A 225 8.22 -2.56 -17.16
N SER A 226 8.45 -1.61 -16.24
CA SER A 226 8.73 -0.22 -16.62
C SER A 226 9.97 -0.21 -17.53
N PRO A 227 9.92 0.41 -18.71
CA PRO A 227 11.08 0.47 -19.58
C PRO A 227 12.21 1.19 -18.83
N THR A 228 13.29 0.47 -18.55
CA THR A 228 14.50 1.07 -17.97
C THR A 228 15.01 2.10 -18.95
N THR A 229 15.06 3.36 -18.53
CA THR A 229 15.67 4.44 -19.32
C THR A 229 17.10 4.02 -19.68
N PRO A 230 17.49 3.95 -20.96
CA PRO A 230 18.87 3.65 -21.34
C PRO A 230 19.78 4.70 -20.70
N THR A 231 20.72 4.26 -19.87
CA THR A 231 21.78 5.14 -19.40
C THR A 231 22.62 5.54 -20.60
N THR A 232 22.74 6.85 -20.83
CA THR A 232 23.64 7.40 -21.85
C THR A 232 25.05 6.85 -21.58
N PRO A 233 25.72 6.21 -22.56
CA PRO A 233 27.08 5.74 -22.39
C PRO A 233 27.96 6.92 -21.98
N THR A 234 28.60 6.83 -20.82
CA THR A 234 29.62 7.79 -20.43
C THR A 234 30.80 7.66 -21.39
N THR A 235 31.24 8.78 -21.95
CA THR A 235 32.43 8.86 -22.81
C THR A 235 33.60 8.23 -22.05
N PRO A 236 34.31 7.24 -22.63
CA PRO A 236 35.44 6.62 -21.96
C PRO A 236 36.52 7.68 -21.71
N THR A 237 36.84 7.90 -20.44
CA THR A 237 37.98 8.74 -20.06
C THR A 237 39.28 8.08 -20.50
N THR A 238 40.19 8.88 -21.06
CA THR A 238 41.52 8.48 -21.49
C THR A 238 42.25 7.70 -20.39
N PRO A 239 42.83 6.52 -20.67
CA PRO A 239 43.55 5.75 -19.67
C PRO A 239 44.73 6.57 -19.14
N THR A 240 44.75 6.82 -17.83
CA THR A 240 45.95 7.33 -17.17
C THR A 240 46.99 6.22 -17.08
N THR A 241 48.26 6.59 -17.25
CA THR A 241 49.43 5.71 -17.13
C THR A 241 49.38 4.94 -15.80
N PRO A 242 49.52 3.61 -15.80
CA PRO A 242 49.48 2.83 -14.57
C PRO A 242 50.61 3.25 -13.65
N THR A 243 50.25 3.81 -12.49
CA THR A 243 51.18 3.99 -11.39
C THR A 243 51.56 2.62 -10.82
N THR A 244 52.84 2.48 -10.46
CA THR A 244 53.41 1.28 -9.83
C THR A 244 52.53 0.85 -8.66
N PRO A 245 52.11 -0.43 -8.57
CA PRO A 245 51.25 -0.89 -7.49
C PRO A 245 51.97 -0.72 -6.16
N THR A 246 51.40 0.13 -5.30
CA THR A 246 51.76 0.19 -3.89
C THR A 246 51.47 -1.17 -3.27
N ILE A 247 52.40 -1.65 -2.44
CA ILE A 247 52.24 -2.90 -1.68
C ILE A 247 50.87 -2.87 -0.97
N PRO A 248 50.02 -3.90 -1.17
CA PRO A 248 48.74 -3.96 -0.49
C PRO A 248 48.99 -3.95 1.02
N THR A 249 48.39 -2.96 1.69
CA THR A 249 48.29 -2.95 3.14
C THR A 249 47.57 -4.21 3.59
N ILE A 250 48.11 -4.84 4.63
CA ILE A 250 47.56 -6.04 5.25
C ILE A 250 46.07 -5.79 5.56
N PRO A 251 45.15 -6.68 5.14
CA PRO A 251 43.74 -6.56 5.50
C PRO A 251 43.61 -6.46 7.02
N THR A 252 43.01 -5.38 7.50
CA THR A 252 42.64 -5.30 8.91
C THR A 252 41.64 -6.41 9.21
N THR A 253 41.89 -7.14 10.29
CA THR A 253 41.03 -8.22 10.77
C THR A 253 39.57 -7.74 10.79
N PRO A 254 38.63 -8.47 10.16
CA PRO A 254 37.23 -8.09 10.21
C PRO A 254 36.78 -7.97 11.66
N THR A 255 36.20 -6.82 12.00
CA THR A 255 35.61 -6.58 13.31
C THR A 255 34.49 -7.61 13.50
N ALA A 256 34.54 -8.35 14.61
CA ALA A 256 33.52 -9.34 14.94
C ALA A 256 32.11 -8.72 14.87
N PRO A 257 31.09 -9.45 14.38
CA PRO A 257 29.72 -8.95 14.37
C PRO A 257 29.33 -8.55 15.79
N THR A 258 29.06 -7.27 15.99
CA THR A 258 28.50 -6.76 17.23
C THR A 258 27.15 -7.40 17.44
N THR A 259 27.00 -8.19 18.50
CA THR A 259 25.75 -8.83 18.87
C THR A 259 24.67 -7.75 19.03
N PRO A 260 23.61 -7.72 18.19
CA PRO A 260 22.57 -6.71 18.31
C PRO A 260 21.87 -6.88 19.66
N GLY A 261 21.53 -5.78 20.34
CA GLY A 261 21.15 -5.67 21.77
C GLY A 261 20.40 -6.84 22.45
N SER A 262 20.60 -7.08 23.74
CA SER A 262 19.93 -8.17 24.49
C SER A 262 18.52 -7.80 24.94
N VAL A 263 17.66 -8.80 25.13
CA VAL A 263 16.32 -8.64 25.68
C VAL A 263 16.16 -9.53 26.91
N THR A 264 15.67 -8.96 28.00
CA THR A 264 15.25 -9.69 29.20
C THR A 264 13.76 -9.46 29.44
N THR A 265 13.09 -10.46 30.02
CA THR A 265 11.64 -10.44 30.17
C THR A 265 11.24 -11.09 31.49
N ASN A 266 10.36 -10.43 32.24
CA ASN A 266 9.81 -10.94 33.49
C ASN A 266 8.28 -10.84 33.47
N VAL A 267 7.59 -11.83 34.02
CA VAL A 267 6.15 -11.74 34.26
C VAL A 267 5.91 -10.95 35.55
N VAL A 268 5.09 -9.90 35.48
CA VAL A 268 4.80 -9.01 36.62
C VAL A 268 3.32 -9.01 37.03
N SER A 269 2.47 -9.72 36.31
CA SER A 269 1.07 -9.96 36.69
C SER A 269 0.95 -11.06 37.75
N THR A 270 -0.01 -10.91 38.67
CA THR A 270 -0.41 -11.96 39.60
C THR A 270 -1.32 -12.99 38.91
N ALA A 271 -1.42 -14.20 39.49
CA ALA A 271 -2.32 -15.22 38.99
C ALA A 271 -3.78 -14.71 38.93
N GLY A 272 -4.50 -15.05 37.86
CA GLY A 272 -5.87 -14.58 37.61
C GLY A 272 -5.98 -13.14 37.08
N GLN A 273 -4.88 -12.41 36.93
CA GLN A 273 -4.87 -11.10 36.24
C GLN A 273 -4.40 -11.24 34.79
N PRO A 274 -4.75 -10.30 33.91
CA PRO A 274 -4.19 -10.24 32.57
C PRO A 274 -2.66 -10.29 32.60
N LEU A 275 -2.07 -11.11 31.72
CA LEU A 275 -0.63 -11.29 31.64
C LEU A 275 0.03 -9.94 31.38
N LYS A 276 0.95 -9.56 32.26
CA LYS A 276 1.75 -8.35 32.14
C LYS A 276 3.22 -8.71 32.14
N LEU A 277 3.95 -8.24 31.14
CA LEU A 277 5.38 -8.48 31.01
C LEU A 277 6.14 -7.20 31.34
N ASP A 278 7.32 -7.31 31.95
CA ASP A 278 8.34 -6.26 32.02
C ASP A 278 9.48 -6.67 31.09
N ILE A 279 9.64 -5.95 29.98
CA ILE A 279 10.59 -6.23 28.92
C ILE A 279 11.66 -5.13 28.95
N THR A 280 12.92 -5.53 29.07
CA THR A 280 14.06 -4.61 28.98
C THR A 280 14.89 -4.94 27.74
N LEU A 281 15.01 -3.97 26.84
CA LEU A 281 15.92 -4.00 25.70
C LEU A 281 17.20 -3.24 26.05
N THR A 282 18.34 -3.93 26.06
CA THR A 282 19.66 -3.33 26.29
C THR A 282 20.42 -3.27 24.97
N GLN A 283 20.85 -2.07 24.57
CA GLN A 283 21.55 -1.85 23.31
C GLN A 283 22.98 -1.39 23.56
N THR A 284 23.87 -1.67 22.60
CA THR A 284 25.26 -1.20 22.69
C THR A 284 25.31 0.31 22.49
N THR A 285 26.33 0.97 23.06
CA THR A 285 26.55 2.41 22.83
C THR A 285 26.76 2.73 21.35
N ALA A 286 27.35 1.80 20.59
CA ALA A 286 27.52 1.92 19.14
C ALA A 286 26.16 1.91 18.40
N ASP A 287 25.25 1.00 18.76
CA ASP A 287 23.92 0.92 18.13
C ASP A 287 23.08 2.19 18.41
N VAL A 288 23.19 2.72 19.63
CA VAL A 288 22.51 3.96 20.03
C VAL A 288 23.08 5.16 19.29
N ALA A 289 24.40 5.26 19.14
CA ALA A 289 25.05 6.34 18.40
C ALA A 289 24.77 6.26 16.88
N ALA A 290 24.60 5.05 16.33
CA ALA A 290 24.33 4.84 14.91
C ALA A 290 22.87 5.14 14.50
N SER A 291 21.96 5.30 15.44
CA SER A 291 20.54 5.50 15.16
C SER A 291 19.83 6.24 16.30
N GLU A 292 19.31 7.42 16.01
CA GLU A 292 18.63 8.27 17.02
C GLU A 292 17.26 7.72 17.44
N LYS A 293 16.62 6.94 16.56
CA LYS A 293 15.26 6.41 16.75
C LYS A 293 15.22 4.90 16.66
N THR A 294 14.31 4.30 17.41
CA THR A 294 14.00 2.87 17.39
C THR A 294 12.49 2.62 17.46
N SER A 295 12.04 1.57 16.78
CA SER A 295 10.68 1.04 16.84
C SER A 295 10.71 -0.36 17.44
N VAL A 296 9.68 -0.73 18.19
CA VAL A 296 9.57 -2.00 18.92
C VAL A 296 8.24 -2.67 18.64
N TRP A 297 8.28 -3.98 18.44
CA TRP A 297 7.13 -4.84 18.17
C TRP A 297 7.03 -5.92 19.24
N ILE A 298 5.80 -6.17 19.66
CA ILE A 298 5.44 -7.24 20.58
C ILE A 298 4.31 -7.99 19.89
N ALA A 299 4.45 -9.30 19.71
CA ALA A 299 3.50 -10.09 18.94
C ALA A 299 3.10 -11.36 19.67
N ALA A 300 1.82 -11.71 19.59
CA ALA A 300 1.30 -13.01 19.97
C ALA A 300 1.22 -13.89 18.72
N ARG A 301 1.88 -15.04 18.76
CA ARG A 301 1.76 -16.10 17.76
C ARG A 301 0.86 -17.18 18.33
N ILE A 302 -0.18 -17.54 17.59
CA ILE A 302 -0.95 -18.76 17.83
C ILE A 302 -0.44 -19.79 16.82
N PRO A 303 0.29 -20.84 17.25
CA PRO A 303 0.81 -21.85 16.35
C PRO A 303 -0.33 -22.61 15.66
N ALA A 304 -0.07 -23.05 14.42
CA ALA A 304 -0.95 -24.00 13.75
C ALA A 304 -1.13 -25.25 14.62
N ASN A 305 -2.37 -25.54 15.01
CA ASN A 305 -2.71 -26.66 15.88
C ASN A 305 -3.69 -27.66 15.23
N GLY A 306 -4.11 -27.39 13.99
CA GLY A 306 -4.98 -28.26 13.20
C GLY A 306 -6.44 -28.32 13.65
N LEU A 307 -6.78 -27.78 14.83
CA LEU A 307 -8.14 -27.75 15.36
C LEU A 307 -8.84 -26.42 15.06
N PHE A 308 -8.16 -25.30 15.34
CA PHE A 308 -8.71 -23.96 15.19
C PHE A 308 -7.98 -23.15 14.12
N PHE A 309 -6.68 -23.43 13.92
CA PHE A 309 -5.85 -22.74 12.95
C PHE A 309 -5.02 -23.74 12.14
N THR A 310 -5.15 -23.66 10.82
CA THR A 310 -4.38 -24.47 9.86
C THR A 310 -3.01 -23.87 9.56
N THR A 311 -2.79 -22.60 9.92
CA THR A 311 -1.54 -21.86 9.78
C THR A 311 -1.29 -21.05 11.03
N ASP A 312 -0.04 -20.64 11.27
CA ASP A 312 0.27 -19.72 12.35
C ASP A 312 -0.47 -18.39 12.16
N VAL A 313 -1.07 -17.88 13.23
CA VAL A 313 -1.71 -16.57 13.23
C VAL A 313 -0.94 -15.63 14.13
N TRP A 314 -0.65 -14.44 13.62
CA TRP A 314 0.12 -13.42 14.32
C TRP A 314 -0.74 -12.20 14.61
N PHE A 315 -0.75 -11.78 15.87
CA PHE A 315 -1.35 -10.54 16.32
C PHE A 315 -0.25 -9.68 16.93
N PHE A 316 -0.23 -8.40 16.59
CA PHE A 316 0.72 -7.43 17.10
C PHE A 316 0.04 -6.57 18.14
N ARG A 317 0.72 -6.38 19.27
CA ARG A 317 0.25 -5.57 20.37
C ARG A 317 0.63 -4.11 20.13
N LYS A 318 -0.37 -3.24 20.02
CA LYS A 318 -0.24 -1.80 20.20
C LYS A 318 -0.38 -1.45 21.68
N VAL A 319 -0.20 -0.18 22.03
CA VAL A 319 -0.36 0.29 23.42
C VAL A 319 -1.74 -0.06 23.98
N ASP A 320 -2.77 -0.02 23.14
CA ASP A 320 -4.19 -0.09 23.52
C ASP A 320 -4.99 -1.20 22.83
N SER A 321 -4.41 -1.94 21.90
CA SER A 321 -5.16 -2.84 21.02
C SER A 321 -4.31 -3.95 20.41
N TRP A 322 -4.98 -4.97 19.88
CA TRP A 322 -4.38 -6.02 19.06
C TRP A 322 -4.75 -5.82 17.59
N VAL A 323 -3.78 -5.98 16.70
CA VAL A 323 -3.97 -5.83 15.25
C VAL A 323 -3.18 -6.89 14.50
N GLN A 324 -3.73 -7.38 13.39
CA GLN A 324 -2.96 -8.21 12.46
C GLN A 324 -2.12 -7.32 11.56
N LEU A 325 -0.92 -7.78 11.20
CA LEU A 325 -0.05 -7.05 10.29
C LEU A 325 -0.64 -7.08 8.87
N GLY A 326 -1.14 -5.93 8.43
CA GLY A 326 -1.34 -5.64 7.02
C GLY A 326 -0.03 -5.14 6.41
N LEU A 327 0.61 -5.96 5.57
CA LEU A 327 1.71 -5.48 4.73
C LEU A 327 1.19 -4.40 3.78
N PRO A 328 2.01 -3.39 3.42
CA PRO A 328 3.47 -3.35 3.55
C PRO A 328 4.00 -2.52 4.74
N ASN A 329 3.15 -2.00 5.63
CA ASN A 329 3.58 -1.00 6.63
C ASN A 329 3.67 -1.58 8.05
N PRO A 330 4.79 -2.20 8.44
CA PRO A 330 4.95 -2.78 9.78
C PRO A 330 4.94 -1.76 10.91
N GLU A 331 5.22 -0.47 10.64
CA GLU A 331 5.18 0.56 11.67
C GLU A 331 3.77 0.80 12.22
N THR A 332 2.72 0.49 11.44
CA THR A 332 1.32 0.64 11.89
C THR A 332 0.96 -0.27 13.06
N VAL A 333 1.73 -1.35 13.25
CA VAL A 333 1.54 -2.35 14.29
C VAL A 333 2.67 -2.39 15.32
N ALA A 334 3.57 -1.39 15.31
CA ALA A 334 4.58 -1.26 16.35
C ALA A 334 3.92 -0.96 17.71
N TYR A 335 4.42 -1.59 18.78
CA TYR A 335 4.03 -1.28 20.15
C TYR A 335 4.49 0.14 20.54
N SER A 336 5.67 0.53 20.07
CA SER A 336 6.20 1.89 20.19
C SER A 336 7.01 2.19 18.94
N SER A 337 6.65 3.25 18.20
CA SER A 337 7.27 3.60 16.93
C SER A 337 8.13 4.85 17.08
N GLN A 338 9.32 4.83 16.48
CA GLN A 338 10.23 5.98 16.38
C GLN A 338 10.49 6.70 17.72
N ILE A 339 10.61 5.93 18.81
CA ILE A 339 10.99 6.47 20.12
C ILE A 339 12.49 6.78 20.13
N THR A 340 12.91 7.68 21.01
CA THR A 340 14.34 8.00 21.19
C THR A 340 15.10 6.75 21.59
N ASN A 341 16.16 6.46 20.84
CA ASN A 341 17.00 5.30 21.09
C ASN A 341 17.84 5.51 22.36
N ALA A 342 17.98 4.47 23.17
CA ALA A 342 18.73 4.52 24.41
C ALA A 342 19.40 3.18 24.70
N GLY A 343 20.47 3.22 25.50
CA GLY A 343 21.19 2.01 25.91
C GLY A 343 20.33 1.03 26.71
N THR A 344 19.24 1.50 27.31
CA THR A 344 18.23 0.67 27.96
C THR A 344 16.85 1.25 27.70
N LEU A 345 15.94 0.42 27.20
CA LEU A 345 14.53 0.75 26.97
C LEU A 345 13.65 -0.27 27.69
N LYS A 346 12.58 0.20 28.34
CA LYS A 346 11.66 -0.63 29.11
C LYS A 346 10.25 -0.55 28.56
N PHE A 347 9.58 -1.69 28.49
CA PHE A 347 8.21 -1.83 28.00
C PHE A 347 7.42 -2.72 28.94
N THR A 348 6.17 -2.34 29.22
CA THR A 348 5.33 -3.08 30.16
C THR A 348 3.95 -3.44 29.58
N PRO A 349 3.89 -4.21 28.47
CA PRO A 349 2.63 -4.54 27.82
C PRO A 349 1.74 -5.42 28.70
N THR A 350 0.43 -5.28 28.53
CA THR A 350 -0.59 -6.20 29.08
C THR A 350 -1.25 -6.95 27.91
N MET A 351 -1.51 -8.25 28.06
CA MET A 351 -1.99 -9.11 26.97
C MET A 351 -3.51 -9.32 26.94
N ASP A 352 -4.26 -8.58 27.76
CA ASP A 352 -5.72 -8.64 27.96
C ASP A 352 -6.29 -9.98 28.47
N LEU A 353 -5.59 -11.09 28.26
CA LEU A 353 -5.91 -12.43 28.74
C LEU A 353 -4.96 -12.87 29.85
N THR A 354 -5.40 -13.80 30.71
CA THR A 354 -4.54 -14.35 31.76
C THR A 354 -3.47 -15.27 31.18
N ALA A 355 -2.43 -15.56 31.96
CA ALA A 355 -1.40 -16.53 31.56
C ALA A 355 -1.97 -17.93 31.27
N ASP A 356 -3.00 -18.34 32.01
CA ASP A 356 -3.62 -19.65 31.85
C ASP A 356 -4.47 -19.72 30.58
N ASP A 357 -5.21 -18.65 30.26
CA ASP A 357 -5.96 -18.54 29.00
C ASP A 357 -5.01 -18.63 27.80
N LEU A 358 -3.92 -17.86 27.81
CA LEU A 358 -2.94 -17.85 26.73
C LEU A 358 -2.25 -19.22 26.56
N ARG A 359 -1.95 -19.93 27.65
CA ARG A 359 -1.41 -21.30 27.60
C ARG A 359 -2.41 -22.30 27.04
N ALA A 360 -3.70 -22.16 27.33
CA ALA A 360 -4.74 -23.05 26.80
C ALA A 360 -4.80 -23.02 25.25
N PHE A 361 -4.44 -21.89 24.65
CA PHE A 361 -4.32 -21.73 23.19
C PHE A 361 -2.89 -21.90 22.65
N ASN A 362 -1.93 -22.29 23.49
CA ASN A 362 -0.51 -22.41 23.16
C ASN A 362 0.07 -21.10 22.54
N VAL A 363 -0.38 -19.94 23.04
CA VAL A 363 0.09 -18.65 22.55
C VAL A 363 1.54 -18.42 22.96
N GLU A 364 2.34 -17.92 22.03
CA GLU A 364 3.74 -17.53 22.26
C GLU A 364 3.87 -16.01 22.09
N ILE A 365 4.57 -15.32 22.99
CA ILE A 365 4.85 -13.89 22.83
C ILE A 365 6.27 -13.70 22.28
N TYR A 366 6.38 -12.90 21.22
CA TYR A 366 7.62 -12.57 20.54
C TYR A 366 7.96 -11.08 20.69
N PHE A 367 9.26 -10.77 20.62
CA PHE A 367 9.77 -9.41 20.63
C PHE A 367 10.68 -9.15 19.43
N GLY A 368 10.59 -7.95 18.88
CA GLY A 368 11.54 -7.48 17.86
C GLY A 368 11.65 -5.97 17.88
N PHE A 369 12.72 -5.45 17.29
CA PHE A 369 12.95 -4.02 17.18
C PHE A 369 13.63 -3.66 15.86
N ARG A 370 13.59 -2.38 15.51
CA ARG A 370 14.26 -1.83 14.33
C ARG A 370 14.74 -0.44 14.66
N ASN A 371 16.03 -0.22 14.52
CA ASN A 371 16.61 1.11 14.59
C ASN A 371 16.37 1.83 13.25
N SER A 372 16.24 3.16 13.28
CA SER A 372 15.93 4.00 12.09
C SER A 372 16.79 3.70 10.87
N ASN A 373 18.07 3.38 11.06
CA ASN A 373 19.02 3.06 9.98
C ASN A 373 19.23 1.54 9.79
N GLY A 374 18.51 0.71 10.54
CA GLY A 374 18.73 -0.72 10.65
C GLY A 374 17.67 -1.59 9.95
N SER A 375 18.04 -2.87 9.78
CA SER A 375 17.10 -3.94 9.48
C SER A 375 16.32 -4.33 10.75
N PHE A 376 15.16 -4.97 10.57
CA PHE A 376 14.42 -5.53 11.69
C PHE A 376 15.22 -6.64 12.37
N VAL A 377 15.31 -6.59 13.70
CA VAL A 377 15.99 -7.57 14.55
C VAL A 377 14.94 -8.35 15.32
N ASN A 378 14.75 -9.61 14.94
CA ASN A 378 13.90 -10.54 15.68
C ASN A 378 14.65 -11.07 16.92
N LYS A 379 14.02 -10.99 18.11
CA LYS A 379 14.56 -11.52 19.36
C LYS A 379 13.94 -12.83 19.80
N GLY A 380 13.01 -13.36 19.01
CA GLY A 380 12.39 -14.64 19.25
C GLY A 380 11.34 -14.57 20.35
N LYS A 381 11.03 -15.75 20.89
CA LYS A 381 10.04 -15.95 21.95
C LYS A 381 10.56 -15.40 23.28
N ILE A 382 9.75 -14.55 23.91
CA ILE A 382 9.99 -13.94 25.22
C ILE A 382 9.02 -14.44 26.30
N TRP A 383 7.94 -15.13 25.92
CA TRP A 383 7.04 -15.86 26.82
C TRP A 383 6.42 -17.06 26.10
#